data_AF-A0A9D8A5P0-F1
#
_entry.id   AF-A0A9D8A5P0-F1
#
_cell.length_a   1.000
_cell.length_b   1.000
_cell.length_c   1.000
_cell.angle_alpha   90.00
_cell.angle_beta   90.00
_cell.angle_gamma   90.00
#
_symmetry.space_group_name_H-M   'P 1'
#
loop_
_entity.id
_entity.type
_entity.pdbx_description
1 polymer ?
#
loop_
_entity_poly.entity_id
_entity_poly.type
_entity_poly.pdbx_seq_one_letter_code
_entity_poly.pdbx_strand_id
1 'polypeptide(L)'
;MAQFNWPLTAYAKERELITAMEEKILHIAASKGIAKKADLIAAMPNMTDTQRTYQIKKLVERNMLQPISEGARQYSIGFSNNYLIRGVILALTNEGFISAALSNANGEKA
;
A
#
# COMPACT_ATOMS: atom_id res chain seq x y z
N MET A 1 0.23 -12.40 20.83
CA MET A 1 0.75 -11.26 20.05
C MET A 1 -0.37 -10.83 19.10
N ALA A 2 -0.83 -9.59 19.17
CA ALA A 2 -1.89 -9.11 18.28
C ALA A 2 -1.33 -9.02 16.84
N GLN A 3 -1.87 -9.85 15.95
CA GLN A 3 -1.59 -9.79 14.52
C GLN A 3 -2.22 -8.50 13.99
N PHE A 4 -1.39 -7.50 13.70
CA PHE A 4 -1.84 -6.24 13.08
C PHE A 4 -2.32 -6.57 11.65
N ASN A 5 -3.61 -6.84 11.49
CA ASN A 5 -4.21 -7.21 10.21
C ASN A 5 -4.49 -5.92 9.43
N TRP A 6 -3.50 -5.46 8.65
CA TRP A 6 -3.52 -4.18 7.92
C TRP A 6 -4.75 -4.09 6.97
N PRO A 7 -5.81 -3.32 7.27
CA PRO A 7 -7.05 -3.26 6.46
C PRO A 7 -6.84 -2.59 5.09
N LEU A 8 -5.73 -1.89 4.97
CA LEU A 8 -5.29 -1.06 3.86
C LEU A 8 -5.02 -1.85 2.57
N THR A 9 -4.34 -2.98 2.69
CA THR A 9 -4.05 -3.89 1.57
C THR A 9 -5.25 -4.78 1.25
N ALA A 10 -6.00 -5.17 2.28
CA ALA A 10 -7.22 -5.98 2.14
C ALA A 10 -8.29 -5.25 1.31
N TYR A 11 -8.54 -3.97 1.56
CA TYR A 11 -9.53 -3.19 0.80
C TYR A 11 -9.18 -3.00 -0.68
N ALA A 12 -7.89 -2.75 -0.98
CA ALA A 12 -7.43 -2.62 -2.36
C ALA A 12 -7.47 -3.96 -3.11
N LYS A 13 -7.22 -5.08 -2.41
CA LYS A 13 -7.28 -6.43 -2.95
C LYS A 13 -8.71 -6.96 -3.11
N GLU A 14 -9.63 -6.62 -2.20
CA GLU A 14 -11.06 -6.98 -2.27
C GLU A 14 -11.76 -6.40 -3.51
N ARG A 15 -11.23 -5.31 -4.06
CA ARG A 15 -11.70 -4.73 -5.33
C ARG A 15 -10.85 -5.12 -6.55
N GLU A 16 -9.93 -6.09 -6.38
CA GLU A 16 -8.98 -6.56 -7.41
C GLU A 16 -8.05 -5.46 -7.98
N LEU A 17 -7.84 -4.36 -7.24
CA LEU A 17 -7.09 -3.19 -7.74
C LEU A 17 -5.58 -3.37 -7.62
N ILE A 18 -5.14 -4.33 -6.81
CA ILE A 18 -3.75 -4.76 -6.67
C ILE A 18 -3.67 -6.29 -6.67
N THR A 19 -2.59 -6.83 -7.24
CA THR A 19 -2.32 -8.27 -7.23
C THR A 19 -1.80 -8.73 -5.85
N ALA A 20 -1.87 -10.02 -5.54
CA ALA A 20 -1.31 -10.57 -4.30
C ALA A 20 0.21 -10.34 -4.15
N MET A 21 0.93 -10.22 -5.26
CA MET A 21 2.36 -9.87 -5.25
C MET A 21 2.56 -8.39 -4.88
N GLU A 22 1.80 -7.50 -5.51
CA GLU A 22 1.83 -6.06 -5.22
C GLU A 22 1.45 -5.80 -3.76
N GLU A 23 0.43 -6.50 -3.25
CA GLU A 23 0.03 -6.47 -1.85
C GLU A 23 1.21 -6.81 -0.91
N LYS A 24 1.93 -7.89 -1.18
CA LYS A 24 3.11 -8.30 -0.38
C LYS A 24 4.22 -7.26 -0.45
N ILE A 25 4.48 -6.67 -1.61
CA ILE A 25 5.48 -5.60 -1.77
C ILE A 25 5.11 -4.40 -0.88
N LEU A 26 3.84 -3.96 -0.95
CA LEU A 26 3.35 -2.82 -0.18
C LEU A 26 3.37 -3.11 1.32
N HIS A 27 3.02 -4.33 1.73
CA HIS A 27 3.12 -4.74 3.13
C HIS A 27 4.55 -4.66 3.68
N ILE A 28 5.55 -5.14 2.91
CA ILE A 28 6.97 -5.05 3.30
C ILE A 28 7.39 -3.59 3.43
N ALA A 29 7.02 -2.74 2.46
CA ALA A 29 7.35 -1.32 2.48
C ALA A 29 6.71 -0.59 3.67
N ALA A 30 5.44 -0.84 3.95
CA ALA A 30 4.73 -0.28 5.10
C ALA A 30 5.36 -0.71 6.43
N SER A 31 5.64 -2.02 6.58
CA SER A 31 6.19 -2.58 7.81
C SER A 31 7.59 -2.06 8.14
N LYS A 32 8.41 -1.80 7.11
CA LYS A 32 9.76 -1.28 7.28
C LYS A 32 9.82 0.26 7.35
N GLY A 33 8.77 0.96 6.92
CA GLY A 33 8.76 2.40 6.68
C GLY A 33 9.58 2.82 5.47
N ILE A 34 10.84 2.37 5.38
CA ILE A 34 11.74 2.53 4.23
C ILE A 34 12.31 1.16 3.85
N ALA A 35 11.91 0.66 2.69
CA ALA A 35 12.39 -0.61 2.14
C ALA A 35 13.43 -0.39 1.03
N LYS A 36 14.53 -1.13 1.07
CA LYS A 36 15.48 -1.23 -0.03
C LYS A 36 14.96 -2.23 -1.07
N LYS A 37 15.45 -2.15 -2.32
CA LYS A 37 15.14 -3.15 -3.35
C LYS A 37 15.33 -4.59 -2.85
N ALA A 38 16.39 -4.85 -2.10
CA ALA A 38 16.69 -6.17 -1.52
C ALA A 38 15.59 -6.70 -0.60
N ASP A 39 14.93 -5.82 0.16
CA ASP A 39 13.84 -6.21 1.05
C ASP A 39 12.60 -6.66 0.27
N LEU A 40 12.35 -6.04 -0.89
CA LEU A 40 11.18 -6.31 -1.72
C LEU A 40 11.31 -7.62 -2.53
N ILE A 41 12.52 -8.18 -2.64
CA ILE A 41 12.78 -9.43 -3.38
C ILE A 41 11.97 -10.59 -2.82
N ALA A 42 11.75 -10.63 -1.50
CA ALA A 42 10.98 -11.68 -0.84
C ALA A 42 9.54 -11.80 -1.35
N ALA A 43 8.96 -10.71 -1.87
CA ALA A 43 7.62 -10.72 -2.48
C ALA A 43 7.61 -11.22 -3.93
N MET A 44 8.78 -11.34 -4.58
CA MET A 44 8.96 -11.69 -6.00
C MET A 44 9.99 -12.83 -6.20
N PRO A 45 9.79 -14.00 -5.55
CA PRO A 45 10.79 -15.07 -5.54
C PRO A 45 11.07 -15.64 -6.95
N ASN A 46 10.04 -15.73 -7.79
CA ASN A 46 10.11 -16.37 -9.11
C ASN A 46 10.39 -15.39 -10.27
N MET A 47 10.92 -14.21 -9.97
CA MET A 47 11.21 -13.17 -10.96
C MET A 47 12.71 -12.93 -11.11
N THR A 48 13.12 -12.59 -12.33
CA THR A 48 14.47 -12.10 -12.61
C THR A 48 14.66 -10.68 -12.06
N ASP A 49 15.91 -10.24 -11.91
CA ASP A 49 16.19 -8.88 -11.40
C ASP A 49 15.65 -7.76 -12.30
N THR A 50 15.60 -8.00 -13.61
CA THR A 50 14.97 -7.09 -14.58
C THR A 50 13.47 -7.01 -14.35
N GLN A 51 12.79 -8.15 -14.21
CA GLN A 51 11.36 -8.21 -13.93
C GLN A 51 11.02 -7.52 -12.59
N ARG A 52 11.81 -7.78 -11.54
CA ARG A 52 11.64 -7.11 -10.23
C ARG A 52 11.76 -5.60 -10.34
N THR A 53 12.75 -5.12 -11.10
CA THR A 53 12.94 -3.67 -11.33
C THR A 53 11.73 -3.07 -12.05
N TYR A 54 11.22 -3.77 -13.07
CA TYR A 54 10.01 -3.35 -13.78
C TYR A 54 8.79 -3.29 -12.85
N GLN A 55 8.57 -4.30 -12.00
CA GLN A 55 7.45 -4.30 -11.06
C GLN A 55 7.53 -3.16 -10.05
N ILE A 56 8.71 -2.90 -9.49
CA ILE A 56 8.92 -1.77 -8.58
C ILE A 56 8.66 -0.44 -9.29
N LYS A 57 9.17 -0.28 -10.52
CA LYS A 57 8.94 0.92 -11.33
C LYS A 57 7.45 1.14 -11.59
N LYS A 58 6.71 0.10 -11.95
CA LYS A 58 5.26 0.16 -12.17
C LYS A 58 4.51 0.61 -10.91
N LEU A 59 4.90 0.13 -9.73
CA LEU A 59 4.31 0.58 -8.46
C LEU A 59 4.63 2.04 -8.15
N VAL A 60 5.83 2.52 -8.50
CA VAL A 60 6.19 3.94 -8.39
C VAL A 60 5.38 4.80 -9.37
N GLU A 61 5.23 4.39 -10.63
CA GLU A 61 4.41 5.08 -11.63
C GLU A 61 2.94 5.17 -11.23
N ARG A 62 2.44 4.14 -10.51
CA ARG A 62 1.09 4.11 -9.94
C ARG A 62 0.98 4.88 -8.62
N ASN A 63 2.03 5.57 -8.18
CA ASN A 63 2.12 6.28 -6.90
C ASN A 63 1.87 5.39 -5.67
N MET A 64 2.03 4.07 -5.77
CA MET A 64 1.85 3.13 -4.65
C MET A 64 3.12 2.95 -3.84
N LEU A 65 4.27 3.12 -4.50
CA LEU A 65 5.57 3.29 -3.86
C LEU A 65 6.10 4.69 -4.18
N GLN A 66 6.89 5.24 -3.26
CA GLN A 66 7.55 6.52 -3.45
C GLN A 66 9.04 6.38 -3.16
N PRO A 67 9.93 6.75 -4.09
CA PRO A 67 11.36 6.85 -3.81
C PRO A 67 11.59 7.90 -2.71
N ILE A 68 12.49 7.63 -1.78
CA ILE A 68 12.81 8.61 -0.71
C ILE A 68 13.54 9.85 -1.24
N SER A 69 14.22 9.71 -2.38
CA SER A 69 14.83 10.80 -3.14
C SER A 69 14.95 10.38 -4.61
N GLU A 70 15.20 11.35 -5.49
CA GLU A 70 15.47 11.06 -6.89
C GLU A 70 16.68 10.10 -7.01
N GLY A 71 16.54 9.06 -7.85
CA GLY A 71 17.56 8.03 -8.04
C GLY A 71 17.75 7.03 -6.89
N ALA A 72 17.09 7.20 -5.74
CA ALA A 72 17.24 6.28 -4.62
C ALA A 72 16.64 4.90 -4.92
N ARG A 73 17.36 3.85 -4.53
CA ARG A 73 16.87 2.45 -4.53
C ARG A 73 16.20 2.08 -3.19
N GLN A 74 15.57 3.07 -2.58
CA GLN A 74 14.90 3.01 -1.29
C GLN A 74 13.51 3.63 -1.45
N TYR A 75 12.51 2.93 -0.93
CA TYR A 75 11.11 3.21 -1.21
C TYR A 75 10.29 3.20 0.08
N SER A 76 9.38 4.15 0.21
CA SER A 76 8.29 4.13 1.18
C SER A 76 6.96 3.85 0.48
N ILE A 77 5.89 3.67 1.25
CA ILE A 77 4.52 3.66 0.71
C ILE A 77 4.21 5.05 0.12
N GLY A 78 3.66 5.05 -1.09
CA GLY A 78 3.06 6.22 -1.71
C GLY A 78 1.59 6.35 -1.33
N PHE A 79 1.27 7.21 -0.36
CA PHE A 79 -0.14 7.45 0.03
C PHE A 79 -0.92 8.31 -0.96
N SER A 80 -0.24 8.92 -1.94
CA SER A 80 -0.86 9.67 -3.04
C SER A 80 -1.72 8.79 -3.96
N ASN A 81 -1.62 7.45 -3.85
CA ASN A 81 -2.52 6.55 -4.54
C ASN A 81 -3.92 6.53 -3.88
N ASN A 82 -4.94 6.88 -4.66
CA ASN A 82 -6.34 6.96 -4.25
C ASN A 82 -6.92 5.65 -3.66
N TYR A 83 -6.33 4.49 -3.93
CA TYR A 83 -6.78 3.23 -3.36
C TYR A 83 -6.16 2.98 -1.99
N LEU A 84 -4.87 3.30 -1.85
CA LEU A 84 -4.18 3.18 -0.58
C LEU A 84 -4.76 4.17 0.44
N ILE A 85 -4.98 5.44 0.07
CA ILE A 85 -5.55 6.40 1.02
C ILE A 85 -6.94 6.00 1.52
N ARG A 86 -7.78 5.41 0.66
CA ARG A 86 -9.09 4.90 1.05
C ARG A 86 -8.99 3.74 2.03
N GLY A 87 -8.02 2.85 1.79
CA GLY A 87 -7.68 1.80 2.76
C GLY A 87 -7.24 2.37 4.10
N VAL A 88 -6.46 3.47 4.11
CA VAL A 88 -6.01 4.14 5.36
C VAL A 88 -7.24 4.62 6.11
N ILE A 89 -8.10 5.37 5.44
CA ILE A 89 -9.32 5.93 6.02
C ILE A 89 -10.18 4.82 6.59
N LEU A 90 -10.42 3.74 5.84
CA LEU A 90 -11.21 2.60 6.32
C LEU A 90 -10.58 1.95 7.56
N ALA A 91 -9.26 1.73 7.55
CA ALA A 91 -8.55 1.18 8.70
C ALA A 91 -8.71 2.07 9.94
N LEU A 92 -8.51 3.37 9.79
CA LEU A 92 -8.64 4.33 10.88
C LEU A 92 -10.08 4.44 11.40
N THR A 93 -11.08 4.38 10.51
CA THR A 93 -12.50 4.33 10.89
C THR A 93 -12.81 3.07 11.70
N ASN A 94 -12.34 1.90 11.26
CA ASN A 94 -12.59 0.63 11.94
C ASN A 94 -11.96 0.57 13.33
N GLU A 95 -10.80 1.20 13.52
CA GLU A 95 -10.11 1.31 14.80
C GLU A 95 -10.66 2.47 15.67
N GLY A 96 -11.69 3.19 15.20
CA GLY A 96 -12.33 4.27 15.96
C GLY A 96 -11.55 5.59 16.02
N PHE A 97 -10.47 5.72 15.25
CA PHE A 97 -9.69 6.98 15.15
C PHE A 97 -10.42 8.06 14.36
N ILE A 98 -11.38 7.68 13.51
CA ILE A 98 -12.25 8.61 12.78
C ILE A 98 -13.67 8.46 13.30
N SER A 99 -14.23 9.55 13.84
CA SER A 99 -15.62 9.56 14.33
C SER A 99 -16.60 9.24 13.20
N ALA A 100 -17.60 8.40 13.49
CA ALA A 100 -18.66 8.03 12.56
C ALA A 100 -19.40 9.25 11.96
N ALA A 101 -19.46 10.36 12.71
CA ALA A 101 -20.06 11.62 12.24
C ALA A 101 -19.35 12.22 11.01
N LEU A 102 -18.04 12.00 10.87
CA LEU A 102 -17.26 12.42 9.70
C LEU A 102 -17.30 11.40 8.56
N SER A 103 -17.63 10.14 8.88
CA SER A 103 -17.72 9.05 7.89
C SER A 103 -19.00 9.13 7.05
N ASN A 104 -20.07 9.78 7.55
CA ASN A 104 -21.40 9.79 6.93
C ASN A 104 -21.77 11.08 6.19
N ALA A 105 -20.82 12.00 5.95
CA ALA A 105 -21.12 13.29 5.32
C ALA A 105 -21.51 13.23 3.81
N ASN A 106 -21.69 12.05 3.22
CA ASN A 106 -22.12 11.86 1.83
C ASN A 106 -23.21 10.77 1.74
N GLY A 107 -24.42 11.04 2.25
CA GLY A 107 -25.48 10.02 2.18
C GLY A 107 -26.91 10.41 2.53
N GLU A 108 -27.20 11.58 3.11
CA GLU A 108 -28.59 12.03 3.25
C GLU A 108 -28.96 12.93 2.08
N LYS A 109 -29.49 12.32 1.01
CA LYS A 109 -30.52 12.98 0.23
C LYS A 109 -31.87 12.58 0.82
N ALA A 110 -32.50 13.56 1.47
CA ALA A 110 -33.94 13.58 1.72
C ALA A 110 -34.73 13.55 0.41
#